data_AF-A0A919BXL1-F1
#
_entry.id   AF-A0A919BXL1-F1
#
_cell.length_a   1.000
_cell.length_b   1.000
_cell.length_c   1.000
_cell.angle_alpha   90.00
_cell.angle_beta   90.00
_cell.angle_gamma   90.00
#
_symmetry.space_group_name_H-M   'P 1'
#
loop_
_entity.id
_entity.type
_entity.pdbx_description
1 polymer ?
#
loop_
_entity_poly.entity_id
_entity_poly.type
_entity_poly.pdbx_seq_one_letter_code
_entity_poly.pdbx_strand_id
1 'polypeptide(L)'
;MGRKKQDMWIRLMVLFTNMGRCVYCDVAESQEIDHVIPVKHGGRDHWSNLVPACEPCNQGKSAKGLLAWVAELTYQRYRVEASTWPYGDKGLWWMRERIEREFDEVMARVEGVKSELDDEARRDWFLDRYWHLRKNDPVYIWRGWISSHVEKAREEGWPKPPPPPRMRVVRTRLGQVMEPIPEGEAT
;
A
#
# COMPACT_ATOMS: atom_id res chain seq x y z
N MET A 1 -16.39 16.92 -1.51
CA MET A 1 -15.86 16.06 -2.59
C MET A 1 -15.66 14.67 -1.99
N GLY A 2 -16.38 13.65 -2.46
CA GLY A 2 -16.36 12.30 -1.85
C GLY A 2 -15.09 11.51 -2.20
N ARG A 3 -14.75 10.50 -1.37
CA ARG A 3 -13.64 9.56 -1.61
C ARG A 3 -13.86 8.85 -2.95
N LYS A 4 -12.90 8.95 -3.88
CA LYS A 4 -12.95 8.22 -5.16
C LYS A 4 -12.29 6.85 -4.97
N LYS A 5 -12.69 5.87 -5.78
CA LYS A 5 -11.93 4.60 -5.86
C LYS A 5 -10.60 4.86 -6.57
N GLN A 6 -9.52 4.46 -5.92
CA GLN A 6 -8.17 4.46 -6.48
C GLN A 6 -8.06 3.49 -7.67
N ASP A 7 -7.17 3.80 -8.61
CA ASP A 7 -6.84 2.88 -9.71
C ASP A 7 -6.23 1.59 -9.16
N MET A 8 -6.40 0.50 -9.92
CA MET A 8 -6.08 -0.80 -9.39
C MET A 8 -4.58 -1.01 -9.19
N TRP A 9 -3.76 -0.54 -10.12
CA TRP A 9 -2.32 -0.58 -9.99
C TRP A 9 -1.83 0.15 -8.74
N ILE A 10 -2.44 1.29 -8.37
CA ILE A 10 -2.12 2.01 -7.12
C ILE A 10 -2.48 1.16 -5.90
N ARG A 11 -3.68 0.56 -5.91
CA ARG A 11 -4.12 -0.30 -4.81
C ARG A 11 -3.15 -1.47 -4.61
N LEU A 12 -2.80 -2.17 -5.67
CA LEU A 12 -1.84 -3.28 -5.63
C LEU A 12 -0.47 -2.80 -5.12
N MET A 13 0.04 -1.70 -5.69
CA MET A 13 1.32 -1.12 -5.30
C MET A 13 1.41 -0.87 -3.79
N VAL A 14 0.37 -0.27 -3.20
CA VAL A 14 0.28 0.01 -1.75
C VAL A 14 0.11 -1.29 -0.95
N LEU A 15 -0.80 -2.18 -1.35
CA LEU A 15 -1.08 -3.42 -0.62
C LEU A 15 0.16 -4.32 -0.44
N PHE A 16 1.09 -4.32 -1.40
CA PHE A 16 2.30 -5.12 -1.30
C PHE A 16 3.51 -4.38 -0.68
N THR A 17 3.31 -3.20 -0.10
CA THR A 17 4.32 -2.59 0.81
C THR A 17 4.30 -3.28 2.16
N ASN A 18 5.30 -3.03 3.01
CA ASN A 18 5.43 -3.66 4.34
C ASN A 18 5.29 -5.19 4.27
N MET A 19 5.91 -5.82 3.26
CA MET A 19 5.82 -7.26 3.00
C MET A 19 4.38 -7.80 2.87
N GLY A 20 3.43 -6.98 2.42
CA GLY A 20 2.02 -7.38 2.31
C GLY A 20 1.26 -7.38 3.63
N ARG A 21 1.90 -6.98 4.74
CA ARG A 21 1.29 -6.94 6.08
C ARG A 21 0.70 -5.58 6.40
N CYS A 22 -0.31 -5.59 7.28
CA CYS A 22 -0.93 -4.39 7.81
C CYS A 22 0.12 -3.48 8.47
N VAL A 23 0.19 -2.21 8.06
CA VAL A 23 1.14 -1.23 8.63
C VAL A 23 0.89 -0.97 10.11
N TYR A 24 -0.36 -1.14 10.56
CA TYR A 24 -0.76 -0.79 11.92
C TYR A 24 -0.40 -1.88 12.92
N CYS A 25 -0.83 -3.11 12.67
CA CYS A 25 -0.60 -4.22 13.61
C CYS A 25 0.62 -5.08 13.27
N ASP A 26 1.13 -5.04 12.03
CA ASP A 26 2.22 -5.88 11.51
C ASP A 26 2.03 -7.40 11.68
N VAL A 27 0.81 -7.85 12.02
CA VAL A 27 0.47 -9.26 12.25
C VAL A 27 -0.35 -9.81 11.10
N ALA A 28 -1.43 -9.13 10.74
CA ALA A 28 -2.34 -9.61 9.70
C ALA A 28 -1.88 -9.15 8.32
N GLU A 29 -2.23 -9.92 7.29
CA GLU A 29 -2.11 -9.47 5.91
C GLU A 29 -2.98 -8.22 5.67
N SER A 30 -2.55 -7.37 4.74
CA SER A 30 -3.31 -6.17 4.37
C SER A 30 -4.33 -6.46 3.26
N GLN A 31 -5.62 -6.28 3.54
CA GLN A 31 -6.69 -6.45 2.55
C GLN A 31 -7.13 -5.12 1.92
N GLU A 32 -6.84 -4.01 2.58
CA GLU A 32 -7.35 -2.69 2.21
C GLU A 32 -6.25 -1.63 2.20
N ILE A 33 -6.54 -0.51 1.53
CA ILE A 33 -5.73 0.70 1.60
C ILE A 33 -6.42 1.72 2.51
N ASP A 34 -5.66 2.29 3.42
CA ASP A 34 -6.12 3.34 4.32
C ASP A 34 -5.34 4.64 4.09
N HIS A 35 -5.96 5.77 4.45
CA HIS A 35 -5.34 7.08 4.44
C HIS A 35 -4.71 7.38 5.80
N VAL A 36 -3.40 7.67 5.83
CA VAL A 36 -2.69 8.03 7.07
C VAL A 36 -3.35 9.26 7.71
N ILE A 37 -3.50 10.31 6.93
CA ILE A 37 -4.34 11.46 7.25
C ILE A 37 -5.72 11.20 6.64
N PRO A 38 -6.79 11.06 7.44
CA PRO A 38 -8.12 10.81 6.90
C PRO A 38 -8.59 11.91 5.96
N VAL A 39 -9.31 11.55 4.89
CA VAL A 39 -9.88 12.51 3.92
C VAL A 39 -10.80 13.52 4.62
N LYS A 40 -11.54 13.10 5.66
CA LYS A 40 -12.38 13.97 6.49
C LYS A 40 -11.58 15.08 7.19
N HIS A 41 -10.29 14.85 7.44
CA HIS A 41 -9.37 15.80 8.04
C HIS A 41 -8.45 16.48 7.01
N GLY A 42 -8.83 16.48 5.72
CA GLY A 42 -8.07 17.14 4.65
C GLY A 42 -6.94 16.30 4.05
N GLY A 43 -6.85 15.02 4.40
CA GLY A 43 -5.89 14.10 3.78
C GLY A 43 -6.10 13.96 2.28
N ARG A 44 -5.01 13.99 1.52
CA ARG A 44 -5.04 13.83 0.06
C ARG A 44 -5.30 12.37 -0.32
N ASP A 45 -6.06 12.16 -1.39
CA ASP A 45 -6.28 10.84 -1.98
C ASP A 45 -5.17 10.52 -2.99
N HIS A 46 -3.93 10.51 -2.51
CA HIS A 46 -2.70 10.34 -3.28
C HIS A 46 -1.87 9.21 -2.65
N TRP A 47 -1.11 8.47 -3.45
CA TRP A 47 -0.33 7.30 -2.98
C TRP A 47 0.57 7.62 -1.78
N SER A 48 1.10 8.85 -1.69
CA SER A 48 1.95 9.30 -0.58
C SER A 48 1.22 9.40 0.78
N ASN A 49 -0.11 9.32 0.79
CA ASN A 49 -0.95 9.29 2.00
C ASN A 49 -1.64 7.94 2.18
N LEU A 50 -1.32 6.94 1.36
CA LEU A 50 -1.92 5.61 1.42
C LEU A 50 -0.99 4.61 2.09
N VAL A 51 -1.57 3.70 2.88
CA VAL A 51 -0.86 2.61 3.55
C VAL A 51 -1.65 1.30 3.47
N PRO A 52 -0.97 0.14 3.51
CA PRO A 52 -1.63 -1.16 3.58
C PRO A 52 -2.21 -1.38 4.98
N ALA A 53 -3.48 -1.79 5.07
CA ALA A 53 -4.15 -2.07 6.33
C ALA A 53 -4.95 -3.37 6.25
N CYS A 54 -5.06 -4.06 7.38
CA CYS A 54 -6.07 -5.11 7.52
C CYS A 54 -7.44 -4.52 7.82
N GLU A 55 -8.50 -5.25 7.48
CA GLU A 55 -9.88 -4.80 7.68
C GLU A 55 -10.18 -4.37 9.14
N PRO A 56 -9.82 -5.14 10.19
CA PRO A 56 -10.10 -4.72 11.58
C PRO A 56 -9.42 -3.41 11.98
N CYS A 57 -8.15 -3.23 11.60
CA CYS A 57 -7.42 -2.01 11.91
C CYS A 57 -7.97 -0.80 11.14
N ASN A 58 -8.27 -0.98 9.84
CA ASN A 58 -8.84 0.07 9.00
C ASN A 58 -10.20 0.54 9.55
N GLN A 59 -11.09 -0.39 9.87
CA GLN A 59 -12.39 -0.09 10.46
C GLN A 59 -12.26 0.57 11.85
N GLY A 60 -11.33 0.07 12.68
CA GLY A 60 -11.09 0.62 14.02
C GLY A 60 -10.56 2.06 14.00
N LYS A 61 -9.63 2.36 13.08
CA LYS A 61 -9.10 3.72 12.87
C LYS A 61 -10.17 4.63 12.30
N SER A 62 -10.92 4.16 11.31
CA SER A 62 -12.01 4.92 10.68
C SER A 62 -11.52 6.32 10.26
N ALA A 63 -12.24 7.37 10.65
CA ALA A 63 -11.87 8.76 10.39
C ALA A 63 -10.94 9.38 11.46
N LYS A 64 -10.42 8.61 12.43
CA LYS A 64 -9.55 9.15 13.48
C LYS A 64 -8.16 9.45 12.92
N GLY A 65 -7.53 10.51 13.45
CA GLY A 65 -6.10 10.73 13.25
C GLY A 65 -5.30 9.59 13.90
N LEU A 66 -4.13 9.29 13.34
CA LEU A 66 -3.33 8.13 13.75
C LEU A 66 -2.99 8.16 15.25
N LEU A 67 -2.52 9.30 15.78
CA LEU A 67 -2.18 9.44 17.20
C LEU A 67 -3.39 9.20 18.11
N ALA A 68 -4.54 9.80 17.78
CA ALA A 68 -5.75 9.64 18.58
C ALA A 68 -6.22 8.19 18.62
N TRP A 69 -6.13 7.50 17.48
CA TRP A 69 -6.50 6.09 17.40
C TRP A 69 -5.52 5.16 18.13
N VAL A 70 -4.21 5.40 17.99
CA VAL A 70 -3.20 4.65 18.75
C VAL A 70 -3.41 4.85 20.25
N ALA A 71 -3.59 6.10 20.69
CA ALA A 71 -3.88 6.41 22.09
C ALA A 71 -5.11 5.67 22.63
N GLU A 72 -6.18 5.59 21.83
CA GLU A 72 -7.38 4.80 22.17
C GLU A 72 -7.05 3.31 22.31
N LEU A 73 -6.35 2.71 21.34
CA LEU A 73 -5.97 1.29 21.39
C LEU A 73 -5.07 0.96 22.58
N THR A 74 -4.04 1.78 22.81
CA THR A 74 -3.11 1.66 23.94
C THR A 74 -3.90 1.75 25.24
N TYR A 75 -4.77 2.76 25.39
CA TYR A 75 -5.63 2.87 26.57
C TYR A 75 -6.49 1.63 26.76
N GLN A 76 -7.17 1.14 25.73
CA GLN A 76 -8.01 -0.06 25.86
C GLN A 76 -7.22 -1.30 26.29
N ARG A 77 -5.99 -1.46 25.81
CA ARG A 77 -5.10 -2.56 26.17
C ARG A 77 -4.64 -2.48 27.62
N TYR A 78 -4.26 -1.30 28.08
CA TYR A 78 -3.65 -1.11 29.39
C TYR A 78 -4.60 -0.53 30.45
N ARG A 79 -5.90 -0.33 30.16
CA ARG A 79 -6.84 0.33 31.09
C ARG A 79 -6.90 -0.31 32.47
N VAL A 80 -6.79 -1.65 32.54
CA VAL A 80 -6.81 -2.38 33.82
C VAL A 80 -5.53 -2.10 34.60
N GLU A 81 -4.38 -2.27 33.96
CA GLU A 81 -3.06 -1.99 34.58
C GLU A 81 -2.94 -0.52 35.01
N ALA A 82 -3.42 0.40 34.18
CA ALA A 82 -3.50 1.82 34.48
C ALA A 82 -4.39 2.12 35.69
N SER A 83 -5.53 1.43 35.83
CA SER A 83 -6.43 1.60 36.97
C SER A 83 -5.88 1.07 38.30
N THR A 84 -4.92 0.16 38.24
CA THR A 84 -4.25 -0.41 39.42
C THR A 84 -3.05 0.40 39.89
N TRP A 85 -2.65 1.44 39.16
CA TRP A 85 -1.45 2.21 39.47
C TRP A 85 -1.73 3.24 40.58
N PRO A 86 -1.07 3.14 41.75
CA PRO A 86 -1.47 3.90 42.95
C PRO A 86 -1.00 5.37 42.96
N TYR A 87 -0.38 5.88 41.90
CA TYR A 87 0.31 7.18 41.90
C TYR A 87 -0.16 8.13 40.79
N GLY A 88 -1.29 8.83 41.01
CA GLY A 88 -1.73 10.06 40.30
C GLY A 88 -1.04 10.39 38.96
N ASP A 89 -0.30 11.51 38.92
CA ASP A 89 0.38 11.99 37.69
C ASP A 89 1.38 11.00 37.09
N LYS A 90 2.01 10.15 37.91
CA LYS A 90 2.97 9.16 37.39
C LYS A 90 2.27 8.14 36.49
N GLY A 91 1.02 7.78 36.79
CA GLY A 91 0.22 6.88 35.93
C GLY A 91 -0.09 7.48 34.57
N LEU A 92 -0.29 8.81 34.51
CA LEU A 92 -0.46 9.54 33.25
C LEU A 92 0.82 9.52 32.42
N TRP A 93 1.99 9.76 33.04
CA TRP A 93 3.29 9.66 32.37
C TRP A 93 3.56 8.25 31.83
N TRP A 94 3.30 7.22 32.63
CA TRP A 94 3.46 5.83 32.23
C TRP A 94 2.58 5.45 31.03
N MET A 95 1.34 5.97 30.97
CA MET A 95 0.45 5.76 29.83
C MET A 95 0.97 6.52 28.61
N ARG A 96 1.38 7.78 28.80
CA ARG A 96 1.93 8.62 27.73
C ARG A 96 3.13 7.95 27.06
N GLU A 97 4.09 7.45 27.82
CA GLU A 97 5.27 6.75 27.27
C GLU A 97 4.90 5.53 26.41
N ARG A 98 3.84 4.80 26.78
CA ARG A 98 3.34 3.67 25.99
C ARG A 98 2.70 4.12 24.70
N ILE A 99 1.88 5.18 24.76
CA ILE A 99 1.24 5.76 23.58
C ILE A 99 2.32 6.25 22.61
N GLU A 100 3.32 6.99 23.11
CA GLU A 100 4.44 7.49 22.31
C GLU A 100 5.21 6.34 21.66
N ARG A 101 5.58 5.31 22.43
CA ARG A 101 6.28 4.14 21.87
C ARG A 101 5.46 3.40 20.80
N GLU A 102 4.20 3.08 21.08
CA GLU A 102 3.35 2.37 20.11
C GLU A 102 3.07 3.24 18.87
N PHE A 103 2.97 4.56 19.04
CA PHE A 103 2.83 5.49 17.93
C PHE A 103 4.09 5.54 17.07
N ASP A 104 5.27 5.63 17.69
CA ASP A 104 6.55 5.66 16.99
C ASP A 104 6.80 4.36 16.21
N GLU A 105 6.46 3.20 16.77
CA GLU A 105 6.53 1.91 16.08
C GLU A 105 5.65 1.87 14.83
N VAL A 106 4.41 2.39 14.93
CA VAL A 106 3.51 2.48 13.78
C VAL A 106 4.04 3.49 12.76
N MET A 107 4.53 4.64 13.20
CA MET A 107 5.07 5.68 12.33
C MET A 107 6.31 5.22 11.58
N ALA A 108 7.21 4.49 12.23
CA ALA A 108 8.38 3.90 11.57
C ALA A 108 7.96 2.98 10.42
N ARG A 109 6.91 2.16 10.59
CA ARG A 109 6.35 1.35 9.50
C ARG A 109 5.71 2.19 8.41
N VAL A 110 4.97 3.25 8.78
CA VAL A 110 4.38 4.19 7.80
C VAL A 110 5.46 4.87 6.97
N GLU A 111 6.58 5.27 7.57
CA GLU A 111 7.72 5.86 6.87
C GLU A 111 8.42 4.84 5.96
N GLY A 112 8.58 3.59 6.41
CA GLY A 112 9.05 2.50 5.58
C GLY A 112 8.18 2.28 4.33
N VAL A 113 6.85 2.28 4.50
CA VAL A 113 5.90 2.22 3.39
C VAL A 113 6.08 3.39 2.43
N LYS A 114 6.19 4.62 2.94
CA LYS A 114 6.41 5.80 2.09
C LYS A 114 7.70 5.69 1.30
N SER A 115 8.79 5.26 1.92
CA SER A 115 10.07 5.02 1.26
C SER A 115 9.95 3.99 0.13
N GLU A 116 9.24 2.87 0.36
CA GLU A 116 8.94 1.90 -0.71
C GLU A 116 8.12 2.51 -1.85
N LEU A 117 7.15 3.37 -1.54
CA LEU A 117 6.30 4.01 -2.56
C LEU A 117 7.02 5.15 -3.28
N ASP A 118 8.06 5.73 -2.68
CA ASP A 118 8.91 6.77 -3.25
C ASP A 118 9.92 6.21 -4.29
N ASP A 119 10.13 4.88 -4.30
CA ASP A 119 10.87 4.19 -5.37
C ASP A 119 10.11 4.25 -6.72
N GLU A 120 10.70 4.98 -7.67
CA GLU A 120 10.15 5.14 -9.01
C GLU A 120 10.11 3.84 -9.82
N ALA A 121 11.14 3.00 -9.70
CA ALA A 121 11.19 1.73 -10.43
C ALA A 121 10.03 0.83 -9.98
N ARG A 122 9.73 0.81 -8.68
CA ARG A 122 8.54 0.12 -8.16
C ARG A 122 7.26 0.69 -8.75
N ARG A 123 7.07 2.02 -8.71
CA ARG A 123 5.84 2.65 -9.23
C ARG A 123 5.60 2.32 -10.70
N ASP A 124 6.64 2.46 -11.52
CA ASP A 124 6.61 2.14 -12.94
C ASP A 124 6.29 0.66 -13.17
N TRP A 125 6.92 -0.23 -12.39
CA TRP A 125 6.69 -1.67 -12.50
C TRP A 125 5.22 -2.04 -12.27
N PHE A 126 4.57 -1.46 -11.25
CA PHE A 126 3.15 -1.68 -10.99
C PHE A 126 2.26 -1.04 -12.05
N LEU A 127 2.58 0.17 -12.48
CA LEU A 127 1.86 0.86 -13.55
C LEU A 127 1.88 0.01 -14.82
N ASP A 128 3.06 -0.35 -15.32
CA ASP A 128 3.23 -1.10 -16.57
C ASP A 128 2.49 -2.44 -16.57
N ARG A 129 2.50 -3.15 -15.44
CA ARG A 129 1.92 -4.49 -15.35
C ARG A 129 0.43 -4.50 -15.03
N TYR A 130 -0.09 -3.48 -14.36
CA TYR A 130 -1.45 -3.52 -13.82
C TYR A 130 -2.32 -2.32 -14.18
N TRP A 131 -1.84 -1.38 -15.01
CA TRP A 131 -2.66 -0.23 -15.45
C TRP A 131 -3.96 -0.66 -16.14
N HIS A 132 -3.95 -1.80 -16.82
CA HIS A 132 -5.10 -2.32 -17.56
C HIS A 132 -6.22 -2.87 -16.66
N LEU A 133 -5.92 -3.12 -15.38
CA LEU A 133 -6.90 -3.57 -14.40
C LEU A 133 -7.83 -2.41 -14.01
N ARG A 134 -9.13 -2.67 -14.06
CA ARG A 134 -10.18 -1.71 -13.76
C ARG A 134 -10.38 -1.57 -12.25
N LYS A 135 -10.92 -0.42 -11.82
CA LYS A 135 -11.17 -0.08 -10.40
C LYS A 135 -12.04 -1.07 -9.62
N ASN A 136 -12.84 -1.87 -10.31
CA ASN A 136 -13.74 -2.85 -9.72
C ASN A 136 -13.28 -4.29 -9.95
N ASP A 137 -12.10 -4.50 -10.55
CA ASP A 137 -11.59 -5.85 -10.74
C ASP A 137 -11.28 -6.49 -9.38
N PRO A 138 -11.68 -7.75 -9.17
CA PRO A 138 -11.55 -8.41 -7.88
C PRO A 138 -10.10 -8.83 -7.62
N VAL A 139 -9.32 -7.93 -7.01
CA VAL A 139 -7.90 -8.14 -6.63
C VAL A 139 -7.66 -9.44 -5.87
N TYR A 140 -8.60 -9.80 -5.00
CA TYR A 140 -8.45 -10.96 -4.12
C TYR A 140 -8.39 -12.28 -4.89
N ILE A 141 -8.95 -12.35 -6.12
CA ILE A 141 -8.91 -13.56 -6.95
C ILE A 141 -7.47 -13.90 -7.37
N TRP A 142 -6.64 -12.88 -7.56
CA TRP A 142 -5.30 -13.03 -8.12
C TRP A 142 -4.21 -12.85 -7.08
N ARG A 143 -4.57 -12.73 -5.79
CA ARG A 143 -3.67 -12.20 -4.77
C ARG A 143 -2.37 -13.01 -4.61
N GLY A 144 -2.48 -14.34 -4.60
CA GLY A 144 -1.31 -15.23 -4.52
C GLY A 144 -0.43 -15.16 -5.78
N TRP A 145 -1.04 -15.14 -6.96
CA TRP A 145 -0.33 -15.00 -8.24
C TRP A 145 0.37 -13.64 -8.34
N ILE A 146 -0.27 -12.55 -7.94
CA ILE A 146 0.34 -11.22 -7.91
C ILE A 146 1.46 -11.19 -6.86
N SER A 147 1.25 -11.76 -5.66
CA SER A 147 2.27 -11.80 -4.61
C SER A 147 3.57 -12.41 -5.09
N SER A 148 3.53 -13.55 -5.78
CA SER A 148 4.74 -14.20 -6.28
C SER A 148 5.47 -13.35 -7.34
N HIS A 149 4.74 -12.64 -8.20
CA HIS A 149 5.36 -11.71 -9.16
C HIS A 149 6.00 -10.51 -8.46
N VAL A 150 5.36 -10.01 -7.41
CA VAL A 150 5.87 -8.88 -6.62
C VAL A 150 7.10 -9.28 -5.81
N GLU A 151 7.10 -10.46 -5.19
CA GLU A 151 8.24 -11.02 -4.48
C GLU A 151 9.44 -11.17 -5.41
N LYS A 152 9.25 -11.83 -6.56
CA LYS A 152 10.29 -11.97 -7.58
C LYS A 152 10.78 -10.61 -8.09
N ALA A 153 9.88 -9.67 -8.35
CA ALA A 153 10.28 -8.34 -8.80
C ALA A 153 11.08 -7.59 -7.74
N ARG A 154 10.73 -7.71 -6.46
CA ARG A 154 11.51 -7.13 -5.36
C ARG A 154 12.91 -7.74 -5.31
N GLU A 155 13.05 -9.04 -5.47
CA GLU A 155 14.36 -9.73 -5.54
C GLU A 155 15.21 -9.25 -6.73
N GLU A 156 14.58 -8.97 -7.87
CA GLU A 156 15.22 -8.48 -9.10
C GLU A 156 15.43 -6.96 -9.13
N GLY A 157 15.00 -6.21 -8.10
CA GLY A 157 15.13 -4.75 -8.05
C GLY A 157 14.15 -3.99 -8.95
N TRP A 158 12.91 -4.48 -9.08
CA TRP A 158 11.80 -3.89 -9.85
C TRP A 158 12.11 -3.68 -11.34
N PRO A 159 12.39 -4.75 -12.11
CA PRO A 159 12.82 -4.61 -13.50
C PRO A 159 11.70 -4.07 -14.40
N LYS A 160 12.00 -3.04 -15.17
CA LYS A 160 11.10 -2.58 -16.25
C LYS A 160 10.96 -3.69 -17.30
N PRO A 161 9.73 -3.98 -17.76
CA PRO A 161 9.56 -4.95 -18.83
C PRO A 161 10.23 -4.42 -20.12
N PRO A 162 10.72 -5.30 -21.00
CA PRO A 162 11.22 -4.85 -22.29
C PRO A 162 10.10 -4.08 -23.02
N PRO A 163 10.45 -3.02 -23.79
CA PRO A 163 9.46 -2.30 -24.55
C PRO A 163 8.71 -3.27 -25.48
N PRO A 164 7.43 -3.02 -25.78
CA PRO A 164 6.71 -3.86 -26.72
C PRO A 164 7.44 -3.89 -28.07
N PRO A 165 7.41 -5.03 -28.78
CA PRO A 165 8.08 -5.13 -30.06
C PRO A 165 7.52 -4.07 -31.02
N ARG A 166 8.41 -3.43 -31.78
CA ARG A 166 7.98 -2.55 -32.87
C ARG A 166 7.23 -3.40 -33.89
N MET A 167 6.09 -2.91 -34.35
CA MET A 167 5.26 -3.63 -35.32
C MET A 167 5.36 -2.95 -36.69
N ARG A 168 5.38 -3.73 -37.77
CA ARG A 168 5.25 -3.23 -39.16
C ARG A 168 3.98 -3.78 -39.81
N VAL A 169 3.40 -2.97 -40.70
CA VAL A 169 2.30 -3.42 -41.56
C VAL A 169 2.89 -4.16 -42.75
N VAL A 170 2.50 -5.42 -42.94
CA VAL A 170 2.85 -6.21 -44.12
C VAL A 170 1.61 -6.51 -44.94
N ARG A 171 1.73 -6.32 -46.26
CA ARG A 171 0.68 -6.67 -47.22
C ARG A 171 0.83 -8.13 -47.61
N THR A 172 -0.18 -8.92 -47.31
CA THR A 172 -0.30 -10.33 -47.70
C THR A 172 -1.41 -10.50 -48.74
N ARG A 173 -1.54 -11.70 -49.30
CA ARG A 173 -2.68 -12.05 -50.19
C ARG A 173 -4.04 -11.98 -49.49
N LEU A 174 -4.06 -12.03 -48.16
CA LEU A 174 -5.27 -11.98 -47.33
C LEU A 174 -5.57 -10.57 -46.79
N GLY A 175 -4.75 -9.57 -47.13
CA GLY A 175 -4.89 -8.18 -46.66
C GLY A 175 -3.67 -7.69 -45.88
N GLN A 176 -3.87 -6.59 -45.13
CA GLN A 176 -2.83 -6.03 -44.28
C GLN A 176 -2.82 -6.72 -42.92
N VAL A 177 -1.64 -7.17 -42.49
CA VAL A 177 -1.40 -7.74 -41.16
C VAL A 177 -0.29 -6.98 -40.46
N MET A 178 -0.32 -6.96 -39.13
CA MET A 178 0.76 -6.42 -38.29
C MET A 178 1.66 -7.56 -37.87
N GLU A 179 2.97 -7.43 -38.09
CA GLU A 179 3.96 -8.38 -37.60
C GLU A 179 5.09 -7.68 -36.82
N PRO A 180 5.75 -8.36 -35.87
CA PRO A 180 6.89 -7.80 -35.15
C PRO A 180 8.07 -7.54 -36.08
N ILE A 181 8.75 -6.41 -35.90
CA ILE A 181 10.03 -6.09 -36.54
C ILE A 181 11.14 -6.85 -35.78
N PRO A 182 11.94 -7.70 -36.44
CA PRO A 182 13.04 -8.42 -35.80
C PRO A 182 14.07 -7.49 -35.14
N GLU A 183 14.59 -7.89 -33.98
CA GLU A 183 15.69 -7.17 -33.31
C GLU A 183 16.95 -7.17 -34.18
N GLY A 184 17.44 -5.98 -34.53
CA GLY A 184 18.61 -5.79 -35.42
C GLY A 184 18.30 -5.21 -36.79
N GLU A 185 17.03 -5.18 -37.21
CA GLU A 185 16.57 -4.33 -38.32
C GLU A 185 16.48 -2.87 -37.83
N ALA A 186 17.65 -2.27 -37.51
CA ALA A 186 17.72 -0.83 -37.30
C ALA A 186 17.49 -0.12 -38.65
N THR A 187 16.54 0.82 -38.65
CA THR A 187 16.43 1.87 -39.68
C THR A 187 17.09 3.13 -39.15
#